data_AF-A0A0S8GWZ7-F1
#
_entry.id   AF-A0A0S8GWZ7-F1
#
_cell.length_a   1.000
_cell.length_b   1.000
_cell.length_c   1.000
_cell.angle_alpha   90.00
_cell.angle_beta   90.00
_cell.angle_gamma   90.00
#
_symmetry.space_group_name_H-M   'P 1'
#
loop_
_entity.id
_entity.type
_entity.pdbx_description
1 polymer ?
#
loop_
_entity_poly.entity_id
_entity_poly.type
_entity_poly.pdbx_seq_one_letter_code
_entity_poly.pdbx_strand_id
1 'polypeptide(L)'
;MRKATIFTLALFFLVAFLPLASAYEFTFGQGEEVEVTLLSSDPSGVKVEINIPKILIDEKIEEGESYQVLTVPGGGILTQVGKPQVPLVCRFVSLPPTSGVRVDVIEEEKEVLSGAFMLYPFQEPPIRSGKQEPQGFELDEGIYSQDKQFPGNVVEVGEISILRDLRLAPITFYPVQFNPQIGEVVAYKKIVVEIKFEGEGENPKLNPKGVLTRSFYKTYQRFVLNFEQIKGGLPVVDGSILIITYDNFYNQVEPLAEWKHKRGLSTHLVNLSDVGSTNTDIYNYIYDAY
;
A
#
# COMPACT_ATOMS: atom_id res chain seq x y z
N MET A 1 10.93 -75.51 -42.52
CA MET A 1 9.79 -74.57 -42.67
C MET A 1 9.27 -74.21 -41.29
N ARG A 2 9.63 -73.04 -40.74
CA ARG A 2 9.06 -72.50 -39.48
C ARG A 2 8.44 -71.15 -39.82
N LYS A 3 7.13 -71.01 -39.59
CA LYS A 3 6.37 -69.76 -39.76
C LYS A 3 6.57 -68.90 -38.52
N ALA A 4 6.97 -67.64 -38.71
CA ALA A 4 7.02 -66.64 -37.65
C ALA A 4 5.78 -65.76 -37.75
N THR A 5 5.01 -65.71 -36.66
CA THR A 5 3.83 -64.86 -36.46
C THR A 5 4.29 -63.50 -35.94
N ILE A 6 3.95 -62.42 -36.65
CA ILE A 6 4.23 -61.04 -36.23
C ILE A 6 3.03 -60.55 -35.40
N PHE A 7 3.28 -60.19 -34.14
CA PHE A 7 2.33 -59.57 -33.23
C PHE A 7 2.47 -58.05 -33.36
N THR A 8 1.43 -57.36 -33.82
CA THR A 8 1.43 -55.89 -33.97
C THR A 8 0.86 -55.27 -32.70
N LEU A 9 1.69 -54.59 -31.92
CA LEU A 9 1.30 -53.87 -30.72
C LEU A 9 0.83 -52.46 -31.11
N ALA A 10 -0.46 -52.18 -31.00
CA ALA A 10 -1.02 -50.85 -31.24
C ALA A 10 -0.79 -49.97 -30.00
N LEU A 11 0.07 -48.96 -30.14
CA LEU A 11 0.38 -47.97 -29.10
C LEU A 11 -0.70 -46.87 -29.12
N PHE A 12 -1.62 -46.89 -28.15
CA PHE A 12 -2.55 -45.78 -27.92
C PHE A 12 -1.79 -44.59 -27.34
N PHE A 13 -1.61 -43.54 -28.13
CA PHE A 13 -1.10 -42.25 -27.65
C PHE A 13 -2.22 -41.56 -26.84
N LEU A 14 -2.16 -41.69 -25.52
CA LEU A 14 -2.95 -40.86 -24.60
C LEU A 14 -2.31 -39.45 -24.61
N VAL A 15 -2.87 -38.53 -25.38
CA VAL A 15 -2.46 -37.11 -25.30
C VAL A 15 -3.02 -36.57 -23.98
N ALA A 16 -2.18 -36.56 -22.95
CA ALA A 16 -2.46 -35.83 -21.73
C ALA A 16 -2.45 -34.33 -22.07
N PHE A 17 -3.62 -33.70 -22.07
CA PHE A 17 -3.74 -32.25 -22.02
C PHE A 17 -3.20 -31.81 -20.65
N LEU A 18 -1.92 -31.50 -20.58
CA LEU A 18 -1.39 -30.75 -19.45
C LEU A 18 -1.99 -29.34 -19.55
N PRO A 19 -2.69 -28.83 -18.53
CA PRO A 19 -3.07 -27.42 -18.51
C PRO A 19 -1.77 -26.62 -18.48
N LEU A 20 -1.41 -25.99 -19.60
CA LEU A 20 -0.40 -24.94 -19.56
C LEU A 20 -1.04 -23.78 -18.80
N ALA A 21 -0.57 -23.51 -17.59
CA ALA A 21 -0.78 -22.21 -16.98
C ALA A 21 -0.27 -21.17 -17.98
N SER A 22 -1.19 -20.40 -18.55
CA SER A 22 -0.84 -19.35 -19.48
C SER A 22 -0.68 -18.05 -18.70
N ALA A 23 0.45 -17.38 -18.92
CA ALA A 23 0.66 -16.02 -18.48
C ALA A 23 0.62 -15.14 -19.72
N TYR A 24 -0.13 -14.05 -19.66
CA TYR A 24 -0.19 -13.06 -20.74
C TYR A 24 -0.28 -11.65 -20.16
N GLU A 25 -0.03 -10.65 -21.00
CA GLU A 25 -0.06 -9.26 -20.60
C GLU A 25 -0.98 -8.44 -21.50
N PHE A 26 -1.66 -7.48 -20.89
CA PHE A 26 -2.29 -6.37 -21.61
C PHE A 26 -1.39 -5.15 -21.50
N THR A 27 -0.90 -4.67 -22.64
CA THR A 27 0.00 -3.52 -22.72
C THR A 27 -0.74 -2.31 -23.27
N PHE A 28 -0.67 -1.21 -22.53
CA PHE A 28 -1.36 0.06 -22.81
C PHE A 28 -0.39 1.14 -23.28
N GLY A 29 0.88 1.08 -22.86
CA GLY A 29 1.88 2.11 -23.14
C GLY A 29 3.30 1.59 -23.06
N GLN A 30 4.26 2.52 -23.22
CA GLN A 30 5.69 2.25 -23.04
C GLN A 30 6.03 2.36 -21.54
N GLY A 31 6.67 1.36 -20.97
CA GLY A 31 7.07 1.35 -19.56
C GLY A 31 6.98 -0.03 -18.92
N GLU A 32 7.76 -0.26 -17.87
CA GLU A 32 7.80 -1.56 -17.17
C GLU A 32 6.94 -1.59 -15.90
N GLU A 33 6.76 -0.45 -15.23
CA GLU A 33 6.04 -0.32 -13.95
C GLU A 33 5.12 0.89 -13.94
N VAL A 34 4.16 0.91 -13.02
CA VAL A 34 3.30 2.07 -12.78
C VAL A 34 4.12 3.33 -12.52
N GLU A 35 3.76 4.40 -13.21
CA GLU A 35 4.31 5.73 -12.99
C GLU A 35 3.27 6.62 -12.31
N VAL A 36 3.67 7.28 -11.22
CA VAL A 36 2.84 8.24 -10.50
C VAL A 36 3.56 9.57 -10.50
N THR A 37 2.97 10.55 -11.18
CA THR A 37 3.60 11.85 -11.45
C THR A 37 2.79 12.96 -10.80
N LEU A 38 3.48 13.80 -10.03
CA LEU A 38 2.89 15.02 -9.49
C LEU A 38 2.85 16.09 -10.59
N LEU A 39 1.65 16.49 -11.00
CA LEU A 39 1.44 17.53 -12.01
C LEU A 39 1.51 18.94 -11.41
N SER A 40 0.90 19.14 -10.24
CA SER A 40 0.94 20.41 -9.52
C SER A 40 0.79 20.19 -8.01
N SER A 41 1.30 21.13 -7.22
CA SER A 41 1.18 21.14 -5.77
C SER A 41 1.23 22.58 -5.27
N ASP A 42 0.20 22.99 -4.55
CA ASP A 42 0.05 24.31 -3.96
C ASP A 42 -0.70 24.20 -2.60
N PRO A 43 -0.86 25.30 -1.84
CA PRO A 43 -1.50 25.25 -0.53
C PRO A 43 -2.97 24.77 -0.52
N SER A 44 -3.66 24.80 -1.66
CA SER A 44 -5.06 24.38 -1.80
C SER A 44 -5.22 22.93 -2.23
N GLY A 45 -4.17 22.29 -2.75
CA GLY A 45 -4.25 20.91 -3.20
C GLY A 45 -3.07 20.43 -4.04
N VAL A 46 -3.20 19.20 -4.52
CA VAL A 46 -2.24 18.57 -5.44
C VAL A 46 -2.98 17.92 -6.59
N LYS A 47 -2.34 17.89 -7.76
CA LYS A 47 -2.82 17.16 -8.93
C LYS A 47 -1.84 16.07 -9.28
N VAL A 48 -2.35 14.85 -9.46
CA VAL A 48 -1.54 13.65 -9.65
C VAL A 48 -2.04 12.91 -10.88
N GLU A 49 -1.11 12.48 -11.71
CA GLU A 49 -1.37 11.58 -12.84
C GLU A 49 -0.79 10.21 -12.52
N ILE A 50 -1.54 9.17 -12.89
CA ILE A 50 -1.09 7.79 -12.83
C ILE A 50 -1.19 7.19 -14.21
N ASN A 51 -0.09 6.61 -14.66
CA ASN A 51 -0.01 5.86 -15.89
C ASN A 51 0.28 4.39 -15.57
N ILE A 52 -0.53 3.50 -16.13
CA ILE A 52 -0.43 2.05 -15.98
C ILE A 52 0.01 1.49 -17.34
N PRO A 53 1.30 1.13 -17.51
CA PRO A 53 1.78 0.68 -18.81
C PRO A 53 1.26 -0.70 -19.20
N LYS A 54 1.09 -1.60 -18.22
CA LYS A 54 0.63 -2.98 -18.44
C LYS A 54 -0.03 -3.61 -17.23
N ILE A 55 -0.85 -4.62 -17.49
CA ILE A 55 -1.39 -5.56 -16.51
C ILE A 55 -0.96 -6.97 -16.90
N LEU A 56 -0.34 -7.68 -15.96
CA LEU A 56 0.03 -9.08 -16.10
C LEU A 56 -1.11 -9.96 -15.58
N ILE A 57 -1.38 -11.05 -16.27
CA ILE A 57 -2.45 -11.99 -15.94
C ILE A 57 -1.88 -13.39 -15.88
N ASP A 58 -2.00 -14.00 -14.72
CA ASP A 58 -1.66 -15.39 -14.48
C ASP A 58 -2.93 -16.20 -14.23
N GLU A 59 -3.02 -17.38 -14.84
CA GLU A 59 -4.08 -18.35 -14.53
C GLU A 59 -3.73 -19.17 -13.29
N LYS A 60 -4.71 -19.34 -12.41
CA LYS A 60 -4.61 -20.15 -11.19
C LYS A 60 -5.82 -21.08 -11.09
N ILE A 61 -5.55 -22.37 -10.93
CA ILE A 61 -6.60 -23.38 -10.70
C ILE A 61 -6.73 -23.60 -9.20
N GLU A 62 -7.94 -23.51 -8.67
CA GLU A 62 -8.26 -23.75 -7.26
C GLU A 62 -9.63 -24.43 -7.17
N GLU A 63 -9.74 -25.50 -6.38
CA GLU A 63 -10.96 -26.33 -6.28
C GLU A 63 -11.56 -26.82 -7.61
N GLY A 64 -10.76 -26.91 -8.67
CA GLY A 64 -11.20 -27.34 -10.00
C GLY A 64 -11.75 -26.22 -10.89
N GLU A 65 -11.84 -25.00 -10.38
CA GLU A 65 -12.21 -23.79 -11.12
C GLU A 65 -10.97 -23.00 -11.54
N SER A 66 -11.06 -22.30 -12.66
CA SER A 66 -9.97 -21.46 -13.18
C SER A 66 -10.20 -19.99 -12.80
N TYR A 67 -9.20 -19.39 -12.18
CA TYR A 67 -9.18 -18.00 -11.76
C TYR A 67 -8.05 -17.23 -12.45
N GLN A 68 -8.21 -15.91 -12.55
CA GLN A 68 -7.15 -15.01 -13.00
C GLN A 68 -6.60 -14.17 -11.85
N VAL A 69 -5.28 -14.05 -11.78
CA VAL A 69 -4.56 -13.15 -10.89
C VAL A 69 -4.03 -12.00 -11.71
N LEU A 70 -4.56 -10.79 -11.46
CA LEU A 70 -4.14 -9.57 -12.14
C LEU A 70 -3.07 -8.85 -11.31
N THR A 71 -1.95 -8.54 -11.96
CA THR A 71 -0.83 -7.82 -11.34
C THR A 71 -0.50 -6.56 -12.14
N VAL A 72 -0.44 -5.43 -11.45
CA VAL A 72 0.15 -4.18 -11.98
C VAL A 72 1.58 -4.08 -11.45
N PRO A 73 2.61 -4.11 -12.31
CA PRO A 73 3.98 -3.98 -11.86
C PRO A 73 4.22 -2.64 -11.13
N GLY A 74 4.89 -2.67 -9.98
CA GLY A 74 5.05 -1.53 -9.07
C GLY A 74 3.80 -1.19 -8.22
N GLY A 75 2.72 -1.96 -8.39
CA GLY A 75 1.51 -1.92 -7.57
C GLY A 75 1.52 -2.92 -6.41
N GLY A 76 0.51 -2.82 -5.56
CA GLY A 76 0.13 -3.81 -4.56
C GLY A 76 -1.18 -4.50 -4.94
N ILE A 77 -1.77 -5.21 -3.98
CA ILE A 77 -3.05 -5.92 -4.13
C ILE A 77 -3.97 -5.58 -2.96
N LEU A 78 -5.28 -5.64 -3.19
CA LEU A 78 -6.27 -5.54 -2.13
C LEU A 78 -6.28 -6.84 -1.30
N THR A 79 -6.13 -6.71 0.01
CA THR A 79 -5.93 -7.85 0.93
C THR A 79 -7.19 -8.15 1.76
N GLN A 80 -8.38 -8.07 1.16
CA GLN A 80 -9.64 -8.40 1.81
C GLN A 80 -9.97 -9.86 1.56
N VAL A 81 -9.86 -10.70 2.60
CA VAL A 81 -10.05 -12.16 2.49
C VAL A 81 -11.40 -12.51 1.86
N GLY A 82 -11.39 -13.45 0.94
CA GLY A 82 -12.55 -13.93 0.20
C GLY A 82 -13.01 -13.03 -0.95
N LYS A 83 -12.55 -11.78 -1.03
CA LYS A 83 -12.96 -10.83 -2.08
C LYS A 83 -12.01 -10.84 -3.27
N PRO A 84 -12.43 -10.37 -4.46
CA PRO A 84 -11.58 -10.31 -5.64
C PRO A 84 -10.24 -9.61 -5.35
N GLN A 85 -9.14 -10.31 -5.64
CA GLN A 85 -7.79 -9.77 -5.49
C GLN A 85 -7.50 -8.79 -6.63
N VAL A 86 -7.98 -7.55 -6.48
CA VAL A 86 -7.72 -6.47 -7.42
C VAL A 86 -6.35 -5.81 -7.14
N PRO A 87 -5.56 -5.48 -8.17
CA PRO A 87 -4.35 -4.69 -7.98
C PRO A 87 -4.70 -3.26 -7.56
N LEU A 88 -3.81 -2.63 -6.80
CA LEU A 88 -3.93 -1.26 -6.36
C LEU A 88 -2.57 -0.54 -6.42
N VAL A 89 -2.60 0.78 -6.45
CA VAL A 89 -1.41 1.63 -6.37
C VAL A 89 -1.66 2.62 -5.26
N CYS A 90 -0.79 2.67 -4.25
CA CYS A 90 -0.94 3.57 -3.11
C CYS A 90 0.27 4.50 -3.00
N ARG A 91 0.01 5.79 -2.79
CA ARG A 91 1.02 6.82 -2.53
C ARG A 91 0.52 7.76 -1.45
N PHE A 92 1.43 8.35 -0.68
CA PHE A 92 1.06 9.34 0.32
C PHE A 92 1.07 10.73 -0.26
N VAL A 93 0.10 11.54 0.17
CA VAL A 93 0.13 13.00 0.02
C VAL A 93 0.25 13.61 1.40
N SER A 94 1.22 14.50 1.57
CA SER A 94 1.31 15.27 2.81
C SER A 94 0.29 16.38 2.79
N LEU A 95 -0.47 16.46 3.87
CA LEU A 95 -1.54 17.43 4.08
C LEU A 95 -1.03 18.61 4.92
N PRO A 96 -1.69 19.78 4.80
CA PRO A 96 -1.63 20.80 5.82
C PRO A 96 -1.97 20.26 7.23
N PRO A 97 -1.53 20.94 8.31
CA PRO A 97 -1.62 20.40 9.67
C PRO A 97 -3.05 20.03 10.11
N THR A 98 -4.06 20.78 9.66
CA THR A 98 -5.45 20.64 10.13
C THR A 98 -6.48 20.43 9.02
N SER A 99 -6.09 20.52 7.75
CA SER A 99 -7.07 20.52 6.66
C SER A 99 -7.72 19.16 6.47
N GLY A 100 -8.98 19.15 6.04
CA GLY A 100 -9.59 17.97 5.43
C GLY A 100 -8.98 17.68 4.06
N VAL A 101 -9.42 16.59 3.46
CA VAL A 101 -8.97 16.14 2.15
C VAL A 101 -10.15 15.60 1.36
N ARG A 102 -10.24 15.99 0.09
CA ARG A 102 -11.20 15.47 -0.88
C ARG A 102 -10.43 15.07 -2.14
N VAL A 103 -10.81 13.96 -2.74
CA VAL A 103 -10.25 13.52 -4.03
C VAL A 103 -11.34 13.52 -5.10
N ASP A 104 -11.02 14.09 -6.25
CA ASP A 104 -11.87 14.12 -7.43
C ASP A 104 -11.09 13.51 -8.61
N VAL A 105 -11.70 12.57 -9.34
CA VAL A 105 -11.15 12.08 -10.62
C VAL A 105 -11.52 13.11 -11.70
N ILE A 106 -10.52 13.64 -12.39
CA ILE A 106 -10.71 14.69 -13.41
C ILE A 106 -10.54 14.17 -14.83
N GLU A 107 -9.78 13.09 -15.01
CA GLU A 107 -9.57 12.44 -16.31
C GLU A 107 -9.33 10.96 -16.11
N GLU A 108 -9.88 10.14 -16.99
CA GLU A 108 -9.67 8.70 -17.03
C GLU A 108 -9.57 8.20 -18.47
N GLU A 109 -8.58 7.38 -18.75
CA GLU A 109 -8.50 6.58 -19.97
C GLU A 109 -8.57 5.12 -19.58
N LYS A 110 -9.55 4.40 -20.12
CA LYS A 110 -9.84 3.02 -19.74
C LYS A 110 -10.20 2.14 -20.93
N GLU A 111 -10.06 0.85 -20.74
CA GLU A 111 -10.43 -0.18 -21.71
C GLU A 111 -11.14 -1.32 -20.98
N VAL A 112 -12.17 -1.87 -21.63
CA VAL A 112 -12.82 -3.09 -21.18
C VAL A 112 -12.04 -4.26 -21.75
N LEU A 113 -11.47 -5.08 -20.87
CA LEU A 113 -10.73 -6.27 -21.29
C LEU A 113 -11.74 -7.31 -21.78
N SER A 114 -11.52 -7.81 -23.00
CA SER A 114 -12.36 -8.87 -23.57
C SER A 114 -12.01 -10.21 -22.93
N GLY A 115 -13.00 -10.87 -22.34
CA GLY A 115 -12.84 -12.18 -21.68
C GLY A 115 -13.95 -12.43 -20.68
N ALA A 116 -14.13 -13.68 -20.28
CA ALA A 116 -14.94 -14.04 -19.12
C ALA A 116 -14.00 -14.20 -17.92
N PHE A 117 -13.76 -13.10 -17.19
CA PHE A 117 -12.85 -13.08 -16.06
C PHE A 117 -13.51 -13.63 -14.80
N MET A 118 -12.74 -14.37 -14.01
CA MET A 118 -13.04 -14.77 -12.64
C MET A 118 -11.81 -14.48 -11.80
N LEU A 119 -11.77 -13.33 -11.13
CA LEU A 119 -10.59 -12.96 -10.34
C LEU A 119 -10.42 -13.88 -9.14
N TYR A 120 -9.18 -14.26 -8.86
CA TYR A 120 -8.85 -15.07 -7.69
C TYR A 120 -9.20 -14.30 -6.40
N PRO A 121 -9.93 -14.92 -5.45
CA PRO A 121 -10.20 -14.27 -4.18
C PRO A 121 -8.94 -14.21 -3.32
N PHE A 122 -8.69 -13.08 -2.67
CA PHE A 122 -7.55 -12.96 -1.77
C PHE A 122 -7.69 -13.96 -0.61
N GLN A 123 -6.66 -14.77 -0.39
CA GLN A 123 -6.62 -15.76 0.69
C GLN A 123 -5.73 -15.26 1.84
N GLU A 124 -6.04 -15.67 3.07
CA GLU A 124 -5.19 -15.35 4.22
C GLU A 124 -3.78 -15.96 4.02
N PRO A 125 -2.70 -15.17 4.16
CA PRO A 125 -1.35 -15.69 4.00
C PRO A 125 -1.00 -16.63 5.17
N PRO A 126 -0.20 -17.69 4.93
CA PRO A 126 0.17 -18.63 5.98
C PRO A 126 0.99 -17.94 7.08
N ILE A 127 0.66 -18.21 8.34
CA ILE A 127 1.45 -17.73 9.48
C ILE A 127 2.78 -18.47 9.61
N ARG A 128 3.83 -17.73 10.00
CA ARG A 128 5.20 -18.27 10.16
C ARG A 128 5.32 -19.44 11.13
N SER A 129 4.39 -19.58 12.07
CA SER A 129 4.40 -20.69 13.05
C SER A 129 3.98 -22.03 12.45
N GLY A 130 3.38 -22.03 11.24
CA GLY A 130 2.89 -23.24 10.57
C GLY A 130 1.77 -23.97 11.33
N LYS A 131 1.17 -23.34 12.35
CA LYS A 131 0.13 -23.93 13.21
C LYS A 131 -1.30 -23.67 12.75
N GLN A 132 -1.48 -23.06 11.58
CA GLN A 132 -2.81 -22.87 11.02
C GLN A 132 -3.20 -24.18 10.35
N GLU A 133 -4.31 -24.77 10.79
CA GLU A 133 -5.03 -25.74 9.97
C GLU A 133 -5.20 -25.13 8.58
N PRO A 134 -5.12 -25.91 7.48
CA PRO A 134 -5.36 -25.37 6.15
C PRO A 134 -6.72 -24.68 6.16
N GLN A 135 -6.69 -23.35 6.09
CA GLN A 135 -7.91 -22.56 5.92
C GLN A 135 -8.48 -23.01 4.57
N GLY A 136 -9.76 -23.37 4.57
CA GLY A 136 -10.44 -23.71 3.33
C GLY A 136 -10.35 -22.54 2.36
N PHE A 137 -10.55 -22.82 1.07
CA PHE A 137 -10.67 -21.76 0.08
C PHE A 137 -11.82 -20.82 0.47
N GLU A 138 -11.51 -19.54 0.65
CA GLU A 138 -12.50 -18.52 1.02
C GLU A 138 -12.93 -17.74 -0.22
N LEU A 139 -14.24 -17.68 -0.47
CA LEU A 139 -14.86 -16.89 -1.53
C LEU A 139 -16.09 -16.18 -0.96
N ASP A 140 -16.09 -14.86 -1.03
CA ASP A 140 -17.20 -14.02 -0.57
C ASP A 140 -18.32 -14.06 -1.61
N GLU A 141 -19.22 -15.04 -1.47
CA GLU A 141 -20.38 -15.20 -2.37
C GLU A 141 -21.21 -13.93 -2.48
N GLY A 142 -21.26 -13.12 -1.42
CA GLY A 142 -21.99 -11.87 -1.39
C GLY A 142 -21.41 -10.82 -2.33
N ILE A 143 -20.10 -10.84 -2.61
CA ILE A 143 -19.46 -10.00 -3.62
C ILE A 143 -19.49 -10.67 -4.99
N TYR A 144 -19.13 -11.95 -5.07
CA TYR A 144 -19.03 -12.67 -6.36
C TYR A 144 -20.36 -12.90 -7.07
N SER A 145 -21.49 -12.76 -6.38
CA SER A 145 -22.83 -12.83 -6.98
C SER A 145 -23.41 -11.48 -7.42
N GLN A 146 -22.69 -10.36 -7.23
CA GLN A 146 -23.20 -9.03 -7.56
C GLN A 146 -22.87 -8.61 -9.00
N ASP A 147 -23.89 -8.14 -9.72
CA ASP A 147 -23.73 -7.34 -10.95
C ASP A 147 -23.31 -5.91 -10.61
N LYS A 148 -22.11 -5.78 -10.05
CA LYS A 148 -21.54 -4.52 -9.62
C LYS A 148 -20.03 -4.53 -9.75
N GLN A 149 -19.49 -3.40 -10.20
CA GLN A 149 -18.04 -3.18 -10.24
C GLN A 149 -17.46 -3.16 -8.80
N PHE A 150 -16.43 -3.97 -8.59
CA PHE A 150 -15.63 -4.05 -7.38
C PHE A 150 -14.21 -3.55 -7.68
N PRO A 151 -13.59 -2.72 -6.80
CA PRO A 151 -14.11 -2.26 -5.51
C PRO A 151 -15.19 -1.16 -5.63
N GLY A 152 -15.42 -0.62 -6.82
CA GLY A 152 -16.47 0.36 -7.13
C GLY A 152 -15.98 1.81 -7.11
N ASN A 153 -14.98 2.11 -6.28
CA ASN A 153 -14.26 3.39 -6.33
C ASN A 153 -12.99 3.22 -7.17
N VAL A 154 -12.69 4.19 -8.04
CA VAL A 154 -11.42 4.22 -8.79
C VAL A 154 -10.29 4.76 -7.92
N VAL A 155 -10.61 5.70 -7.03
CA VAL A 155 -9.67 6.32 -6.11
C VAL A 155 -10.30 6.47 -4.74
N GLU A 156 -9.52 6.23 -3.69
CA GLU A 156 -9.94 6.29 -2.31
C GLU A 156 -8.88 7.02 -1.47
N VAL A 157 -9.34 7.81 -0.50
CA VAL A 157 -8.49 8.36 0.55
C VAL A 157 -8.57 7.43 1.76
N GLY A 158 -7.42 6.88 2.15
CA GLY A 158 -7.29 6.05 3.35
C GLY A 158 -7.22 6.86 4.64
N GLU A 159 -7.07 6.16 5.76
CA GLU A 159 -6.98 6.78 7.09
C GLU A 159 -5.78 7.73 7.20
N ILE A 160 -6.05 8.97 7.62
CA ILE A 160 -5.04 10.01 7.76
C ILE A 160 -4.19 9.73 8.99
N SER A 161 -2.87 9.66 8.80
CA SER A 161 -1.91 9.35 9.85
C SER A 161 -0.81 10.41 9.95
N ILE A 162 -0.17 10.50 11.12
CA ILE A 162 1.00 11.36 11.31
C ILE A 162 2.23 10.47 11.32
N LEU A 163 3.05 10.57 10.27
CA LEU A 163 4.34 9.93 10.20
C LEU A 163 5.41 10.92 10.64
N ARG A 164 5.72 10.92 11.94
CA ARG A 164 6.71 11.80 12.56
C ARG A 164 6.43 13.28 12.22
N ASP A 165 7.12 13.85 11.23
CA ASP A 165 7.04 15.26 10.89
C ASP A 165 5.79 15.60 10.04
N LEU A 166 5.31 14.67 9.22
CA LEU A 166 4.28 14.92 8.21
C LEU A 166 2.94 14.26 8.59
N ARG A 167 1.85 14.98 8.32
CA ARG A 167 0.49 14.43 8.31
C ARG A 167 0.18 13.95 6.90
N LEU A 168 -0.13 12.67 6.73
CA LEU A 168 -0.18 11.98 5.45
C LEU A 168 -1.57 11.38 5.22
N ALA A 169 -2.10 11.58 4.01
CA ALA A 169 -3.22 10.83 3.47
C ALA A 169 -2.70 9.76 2.50
N PRO A 170 -3.00 8.47 2.72
CA PRO A 170 -2.84 7.45 1.69
C PRO A 170 -3.86 7.69 0.58
N ILE A 171 -3.42 7.80 -0.66
CA ILE A 171 -4.29 7.87 -1.83
C ILE A 171 -4.12 6.57 -2.59
N THR A 172 -5.18 5.76 -2.58
CA THR A 172 -5.22 4.43 -3.20
C THR A 172 -5.97 4.52 -4.51
N PHE A 173 -5.34 4.03 -5.57
CA PHE A 173 -5.89 3.97 -6.90
C PHE A 173 -6.13 2.51 -7.27
N TYR A 174 -7.30 2.23 -7.82
CA TYR A 174 -7.73 0.91 -8.26
C TYR A 174 -7.74 0.88 -9.79
N PRO A 175 -6.59 0.54 -10.42
CA PRO A 175 -6.44 0.52 -11.88
C PRO A 175 -7.28 -0.56 -12.56
N VAL A 176 -7.93 -1.43 -11.79
CA VAL A 176 -8.79 -2.52 -12.25
C VAL A 176 -10.10 -2.45 -11.49
N GLN A 177 -11.20 -2.49 -12.22
CA GLN A 177 -12.54 -2.74 -11.68
C GLN A 177 -13.04 -4.06 -12.26
N PHE A 178 -13.65 -4.89 -11.43
CA PHE A 178 -14.12 -6.21 -11.80
C PHE A 178 -15.60 -6.35 -11.46
N ASN A 179 -16.41 -6.78 -12.43
CA ASN A 179 -17.77 -7.20 -12.20
C ASN A 179 -17.83 -8.75 -12.23
N PRO A 180 -18.05 -9.39 -11.08
CA PRO A 180 -17.99 -10.85 -10.97
C PRO A 180 -19.17 -11.57 -11.63
N GLN A 181 -20.36 -10.93 -11.71
CA GLN A 181 -21.53 -11.60 -12.29
C GLN A 181 -21.44 -11.75 -13.81
N ILE A 182 -20.89 -10.75 -14.50
CA ILE A 182 -20.72 -10.78 -15.97
C ILE A 182 -19.29 -11.11 -16.40
N GLY A 183 -18.35 -11.21 -15.46
CA GLY A 183 -16.94 -11.49 -15.72
C GLY A 183 -16.21 -10.39 -16.47
N GLU A 184 -16.61 -9.13 -16.30
CA GLU A 184 -16.03 -7.98 -17.00
C GLU A 184 -14.91 -7.34 -16.17
N VAL A 185 -13.79 -7.03 -16.81
CA VAL A 185 -12.72 -6.21 -16.22
C VAL A 185 -12.59 -4.89 -16.96
N VAL A 186 -12.69 -3.79 -16.23
CA VAL A 186 -12.36 -2.44 -16.71
C VAL A 186 -10.97 -2.07 -16.21
N ALA A 187 -10.03 -1.89 -17.13
CA ALA A 187 -8.66 -1.50 -16.83
C ALA A 187 -8.42 -0.02 -17.15
N TYR A 188 -7.90 0.72 -16.18
CA TYR A 188 -7.56 2.14 -16.31
C TYR A 188 -6.08 2.25 -16.70
N LYS A 189 -5.84 2.86 -17.87
CA LYS A 189 -4.51 3.12 -18.44
C LYS A 189 -3.93 4.39 -17.87
N LYS A 190 -4.79 5.39 -17.68
CA LYS A 190 -4.46 6.70 -17.17
C LYS A 190 -5.55 7.19 -16.25
N ILE A 191 -5.16 7.75 -15.11
CA ILE A 191 -6.07 8.43 -14.18
C ILE A 191 -5.40 9.73 -13.77
N VAL A 192 -6.10 10.86 -13.91
CA VAL A 192 -5.68 12.13 -13.33
C VAL A 192 -6.65 12.48 -12.21
N VAL A 193 -6.10 12.77 -11.03
CA VAL A 193 -6.86 13.19 -9.85
C VAL A 193 -6.46 14.56 -9.38
N GLU A 194 -7.45 15.27 -8.86
CA GLU A 194 -7.28 16.49 -8.09
C GLU A 194 -7.58 16.18 -6.61
N ILE A 195 -6.63 16.46 -5.74
CA ILE A 195 -6.72 16.26 -4.31
C ILE A 195 -6.75 17.64 -3.66
N LYS A 196 -7.89 17.99 -3.06
CA LYS A 196 -8.14 19.31 -2.46
C LYS A 196 -7.92 19.26 -0.96
N PHE A 197 -7.31 20.31 -0.43
CA PHE A 197 -7.13 20.54 0.99
C PHE A 197 -8.17 21.54 1.47
N GLU A 198 -9.27 21.04 2.04
CA GLU A 198 -10.43 21.86 2.39
C GLU A 198 -11.10 21.39 3.68
N GLY A 199 -11.72 22.33 4.40
CA GLY A 199 -12.37 22.07 5.68
C GLY A 199 -11.39 21.65 6.79
N GLU A 200 -11.96 21.21 7.91
CA GLU A 200 -11.21 20.58 8.99
C GLU A 200 -11.14 19.07 8.76
N GLY A 201 -9.96 18.49 9.00
CA GLY A 201 -9.70 17.08 8.76
C GLY A 201 -9.45 16.28 10.03
N GLU A 202 -9.59 14.97 9.90
CA GLU A 202 -9.31 14.02 10.97
C GLU A 202 -7.82 14.01 11.35
N ASN A 203 -7.52 13.65 12.59
CA ASN A 203 -6.13 13.52 13.08
C ASN A 203 -5.26 14.79 12.82
N PRO A 204 -5.69 15.98 13.29
CA PRO A 204 -4.93 17.20 13.07
C PRO A 204 -3.61 17.19 13.83
N LYS A 205 -2.56 17.69 13.20
CA LYS A 205 -1.26 17.91 13.84
C LYS A 205 -1.18 19.31 14.42
N LEU A 206 -1.52 19.45 15.70
CA LEU A 206 -1.66 20.75 16.37
C LEU A 206 -0.33 21.47 16.67
N ASN A 207 0.76 20.71 16.84
CA ASN A 207 2.09 21.25 17.15
C ASN A 207 3.14 20.92 16.07
N PRO A 208 3.02 21.44 14.84
CA PRO A 208 4.03 21.23 13.81
C PRO A 208 5.31 22.01 14.15
N LYS A 209 6.42 21.31 14.40
CA LYS A 209 7.72 21.92 14.75
C LYS A 209 8.40 22.67 13.59
N GLY A 210 7.88 22.56 12.36
CA GLY A 210 8.48 23.21 11.19
C GLY A 210 9.87 22.68 10.84
N VAL A 211 10.17 21.42 11.15
CA VAL A 211 11.46 20.76 10.85
C VAL A 211 11.20 19.39 10.22
N LEU A 212 12.21 18.84 9.54
CA LEU A 212 12.20 17.46 9.04
C LEU A 212 13.26 16.63 9.78
N THR A 213 12.86 15.48 10.30
CA THR A 213 13.75 14.53 10.96
C THR A 213 14.53 13.73 9.91
N ARG A 214 15.86 13.82 9.93
CA ARG A 214 16.76 13.22 8.94
C ARG A 214 16.55 11.72 8.73
N SER A 215 16.22 10.98 9.78
CA SER A 215 15.98 9.53 9.70
C SER A 215 14.75 9.16 8.86
N PHE A 216 13.76 10.06 8.73
CA PHE A 216 12.55 9.86 7.92
C PHE A 216 12.65 10.45 6.52
N TYR A 217 13.65 11.30 6.26
CA TYR A 217 13.79 12.03 5.00
C TYR A 217 13.74 11.13 3.75
N LYS A 218 14.47 10.00 3.76
CA LYS A 218 14.44 9.03 2.64
C LYS A 218 13.09 8.36 2.47
N THR A 219 12.38 8.10 3.58
CA THR A 219 11.02 7.54 3.55
C THR A 219 10.06 8.54 2.91
N TYR A 220 10.12 9.81 3.32
CA TYR A 220 9.29 10.86 2.71
C TYR A 220 9.58 11.02 1.22
N GLN A 221 10.85 11.11 0.84
CA GLN A 221 11.25 11.25 -0.56
C GLN A 221 10.78 10.09 -1.44
N ARG A 222 10.68 8.87 -0.88
CA ARG A 222 10.25 7.69 -1.65
C ARG A 222 8.73 7.57 -1.77
N PHE A 223 7.98 7.92 -0.73
CA PHE A 223 6.56 7.55 -0.64
C PHE A 223 5.59 8.72 -0.64
N VAL A 224 6.05 9.95 -0.41
CA VAL A 224 5.21 11.15 -0.33
C VAL A 224 5.34 11.96 -1.63
N LEU A 225 4.26 12.07 -2.39
CA LEU A 225 4.25 12.63 -3.74
C LEU A 225 4.68 14.10 -3.79
N ASN A 226 4.14 14.91 -2.89
CA ASN A 226 4.41 16.36 -2.82
C ASN A 226 5.57 16.72 -1.88
N PHE A 227 6.43 15.77 -1.54
CA PHE A 227 7.53 16.01 -0.59
C PHE A 227 8.54 17.05 -1.08
N GLU A 228 8.84 17.05 -2.38
CA GLU A 228 9.81 17.97 -2.98
C GLU A 228 9.41 19.44 -2.82
N GLN A 229 8.11 19.75 -2.86
CA GLN A 229 7.58 21.09 -2.65
C GLN A 229 7.60 21.49 -1.16
N ILE A 230 7.46 20.51 -0.26
CA ILE A 230 7.43 20.74 1.18
C ILE A 230 8.83 20.92 1.75
N LYS A 231 9.79 20.09 1.31
CA LYS A 231 11.14 20.07 1.88
C LYS A 231 11.92 21.36 1.66
N GLY A 232 11.61 22.12 0.60
CA GLY A 232 12.33 23.33 0.22
C GLY A 232 12.28 24.46 1.26
N GLY A 233 11.35 24.39 2.21
CA GLY A 233 11.19 25.40 3.27
C GLY A 233 11.55 24.95 4.68
N LEU A 234 11.92 23.68 4.91
CA LEU A 234 12.06 23.12 6.26
C LEU A 234 13.50 22.71 6.57
N PRO A 235 14.09 23.15 7.70
CA PRO A 235 15.40 22.67 8.14
C PRO A 235 15.35 21.17 8.47
N VAL A 236 16.42 20.45 8.12
CA VAL A 236 16.58 19.04 8.43
C VAL A 236 17.42 18.86 9.69
N VAL A 237 16.84 18.26 10.71
CA VAL A 237 17.47 18.03 12.02
C VAL A 237 17.63 16.54 12.31
N ASP A 238 18.57 16.19 13.18
CA ASP A 238 18.64 14.84 13.72
C ASP A 238 17.56 14.63 14.78
N GLY A 239 17.10 13.38 14.93
CA GLY A 239 16.27 13.00 16.06
C GLY A 239 17.05 13.07 17.37
N SER A 240 16.33 13.28 18.47
CA SER A 240 16.87 13.25 19.82
C SER A 240 16.34 12.04 20.60
N ILE A 241 17.01 11.74 21.70
CA ILE A 241 16.62 10.77 22.71
C ILE A 241 16.18 11.55 23.95
N LEU A 242 15.03 11.20 24.49
CA LEU A 242 14.61 11.62 25.83
C LEU A 242 14.63 10.38 26.73
N ILE A 243 15.34 10.48 27.85
CA ILE A 243 15.39 9.46 28.89
C ILE A 243 14.74 10.06 30.13
N ILE A 244 13.60 9.50 30.52
CA ILE A 244 12.92 9.82 31.78
C ILE A 244 13.24 8.69 32.75
N THR A 245 13.83 9.01 33.89
CA THR A 245 14.27 8.02 34.89
C THR A 245 13.80 8.39 36.28
N TYR A 246 13.59 7.40 37.15
CA TYR A 246 13.47 7.69 38.57
C TYR A 246 14.77 8.31 39.10
N ASP A 247 14.63 9.25 40.01
CA ASP A 247 15.71 10.04 40.60
C ASP A 247 16.83 9.18 41.19
N ASN A 248 16.46 8.08 41.86
CA ASN A 248 17.40 7.14 42.45
C ASN A 248 18.23 6.33 41.43
N PHE A 249 17.80 6.32 40.16
CA PHE A 249 18.50 5.66 39.06
C PHE A 249 19.26 6.64 38.15
N TYR A 250 19.20 7.95 38.41
CA TYR A 250 19.81 8.96 37.55
C TYR A 250 21.29 8.68 37.28
N ASN A 251 22.08 8.48 38.34
CA ASN A 251 23.54 8.25 38.24
C ASN A 251 23.89 6.94 37.50
N GLN A 252 23.01 5.95 37.55
CA GLN A 252 23.20 4.66 36.87
C GLN A 252 22.90 4.76 35.37
N VAL A 253 22.01 5.69 34.98
CA VAL A 253 21.58 5.89 33.59
C VAL A 253 22.41 6.97 32.87
N GLU A 254 23.01 7.91 33.62
CA GLU A 254 23.87 8.97 33.09
C GLU A 254 24.96 8.47 32.12
N PRO A 255 25.71 7.37 32.40
CA PRO A 255 26.71 6.86 31.45
C PRO A 255 26.11 6.44 30.10
N LEU A 256 24.88 5.94 30.07
CA LEU A 256 24.16 5.61 28.84
C LEU A 256 23.78 6.88 28.08
N ALA A 257 23.26 7.89 28.78
CA ALA A 257 22.89 9.18 28.19
C ALA A 257 24.11 9.86 27.54
N GLU A 258 25.22 9.93 28.28
CA GLU A 258 26.49 10.47 27.76
C GLU A 258 27.00 9.68 26.56
N TRP A 259 26.94 8.34 26.61
CA TRP A 259 27.40 7.51 25.50
C TRP A 259 26.59 7.77 24.23
N LYS A 260 25.27 7.92 24.35
CA LYS A 260 24.41 8.27 23.21
C LYS A 260 24.72 9.66 22.67
N HIS A 261 24.96 10.63 23.56
CA HIS A 261 25.39 11.98 23.18
C HIS A 261 26.74 11.97 22.45
N LYS A 262 27.75 11.25 22.96
CA LYS A 262 29.07 11.08 22.32
C LYS A 262 29.00 10.43 20.93
N ARG A 263 27.96 9.65 20.67
CA ARG A 263 27.67 9.07 19.34
C ARG A 263 26.95 10.03 18.38
N GLY A 264 26.71 11.27 18.80
CA GLY A 264 26.05 12.32 18.00
C GLY A 264 24.53 12.35 18.12
N LEU A 265 23.94 11.62 19.07
CA LEU A 265 22.49 11.66 19.31
C LEU A 265 22.20 12.67 20.40
N SER A 266 21.50 13.78 20.08
CA SER A 266 21.06 14.73 21.10
C SER A 266 20.26 13.98 22.16
N THR A 267 20.73 13.97 23.41
CA THR A 267 20.17 13.12 24.46
C THR A 267 19.85 13.98 25.67
N HIS A 268 18.60 13.94 26.10
CA HIS A 268 18.09 14.64 27.26
C HIS A 268 17.78 13.61 28.35
N LEU A 269 18.43 13.74 29.51
CA LEU A 269 18.16 12.93 30.69
C LEU A 269 17.43 13.80 31.71
N VAL A 270 16.25 13.36 32.15
CA VAL A 270 15.41 14.10 33.11
C VAL A 270 14.91 13.18 34.21
N ASN A 271 14.75 13.72 35.42
CA ASN A 271 14.16 12.98 36.52
C ASN A 271 12.65 12.92 36.37
N LEU A 272 12.07 11.83 36.86
CA LEU A 272 10.62 11.68 36.92
C LEU A 272 9.98 12.72 37.86
N SER A 273 10.70 13.16 38.90
CA SER A 273 10.24 14.24 39.78
C SER A 273 10.09 15.59 39.07
N ASP A 274 10.91 15.87 38.05
CA ASP A 274 10.85 17.09 37.23
C ASP A 274 9.71 17.04 36.19
N VAL A 275 9.36 15.82 35.74
CA VAL A 275 8.32 15.58 34.73
C VAL A 275 6.92 15.47 35.36
N GLY A 276 6.82 14.79 36.50
CA GLY A 276 5.57 14.31 37.10
C GLY A 276 5.42 12.79 36.97
N SER A 277 4.77 12.18 37.95
CA SER A 277 4.71 10.72 38.12
C SER A 277 3.45 10.05 37.59
N THR A 278 2.52 10.83 37.00
CA THR A 278 1.31 10.27 36.39
C THR A 278 1.50 10.00 34.90
N ASN A 279 0.70 9.08 34.34
CA ASN A 279 0.69 8.85 32.90
C ASN A 279 0.41 10.12 32.10
N THR A 280 -0.44 11.01 32.62
CA THR A 280 -0.79 12.28 31.97
C THR A 280 0.38 13.26 31.96
N ASP A 281 1.12 13.36 33.07
CA ASP A 281 2.28 14.26 33.16
C ASP A 281 3.38 13.83 32.19
N ILE A 282 3.70 12.53 32.17
CA ILE A 282 4.69 11.95 31.26
C ILE A 282 4.25 12.15 29.80
N TYR A 283 2.98 11.90 29.49
CA TYR A 283 2.43 12.12 28.15
C TYR A 283 2.58 13.58 27.72
N ASN A 284 2.15 14.54 28.54
CA ASN A 284 2.22 15.97 28.22
C ASN A 284 3.66 16.43 28.03
N TYR A 285 4.57 16.00 28.91
CA TYR A 285 5.99 16.34 28.79
C TYR A 285 6.60 15.84 27.46
N ILE A 286 6.27 14.61 27.05
CA ILE A 286 6.72 14.06 25.77
C ILE A 286 6.07 14.83 24.61
N TYR A 287 4.77 15.13 24.70
CA TYR A 287 4.01 15.84 23.68
C TYR A 287 4.51 17.29 23.46
N ASP A 288 4.88 17.98 24.52
CA ASP A 288 5.41 19.34 24.42
C ASP A 288 6.83 19.34 23.84
N ALA A 289 7.63 18.32 24.19
CA ALA A 289 8.97 18.15 23.65
C ALA A 289 8.99 17.86 22.14
N TYR A 290 7.97 17.18 21.58
CA TYR A 290 8.00 16.62 20.22
C TYR A 290 6.73 16.87 19.41
#